data_AF-A0A2D7GUE3-F1
#
_entry.id   AF-A0A2D7GUE3-F1
#
_cell.length_a   1.000
_cell.length_b   1.000
_cell.length_c   1.000
_cell.angle_alpha   90.00
_cell.angle_beta   90.00
_cell.angle_gamma   90.00
#
_symmetry.space_group_name_H-M   'P 1'
#
loop_
_entity.id
_entity.type
_entity.pdbx_description
1 polymer ?
#
loop_
_entity_poly.entity_id
_entity_poly.type
_entity_poly.pdbx_seq_one_letter_code
_entity_poly.pdbx_strand_id
1 'polypeptide(L)' 'MAKGRPTQGGIIIKEARNRRGYSRVELAKLTGFAVNTLYNWECGLSRPPFDDVILIVETLHFSLMEIEDLRNAA' A
#
# COMPACT_ATOMS: atom_id res chain seq x y z
N MET A 1 -8.03 16.80 -9.90
CA MET A 1 -7.58 16.86 -8.50
C MET A 1 -6.06 16.76 -8.48
N ALA A 2 -5.35 17.63 -7.77
CA ALA A 2 -3.89 17.57 -7.66
C ALA A 2 -3.49 16.38 -6.76
N LYS A 3 -2.50 15.58 -7.18
CA LYS A 3 -1.98 14.47 -6.36
C LYS A 3 -1.14 15.05 -5.22
N GLY A 4 -1.32 14.52 -4.01
CA GLY A 4 -0.43 14.81 -2.89
C GLY A 4 0.91 14.09 -3.04
N ARG A 5 1.93 14.51 -2.29
CA ARG A 5 3.19 13.76 -2.24
C ARG A 5 2.94 12.44 -1.50
N PRO A 6 3.19 11.26 -2.11
CA PRO A 6 2.98 9.98 -1.44
C PRO A 6 3.78 9.87 -0.15
N THR A 7 3.14 9.32 0.89
CA THR A 7 3.82 8.98 2.14
C THR A 7 4.58 7.67 1.99
N GLN A 8 5.55 7.41 2.87
CA GLN A 8 6.31 6.16 2.88
C GLN A 8 5.39 4.92 2.97
N GLY A 9 4.41 4.94 3.89
CA GLY A 9 3.43 3.86 4.02
C GLY A 9 2.58 3.67 2.76
N GLY A 10 2.16 4.76 2.12
CA GLY A 10 1.43 4.69 0.85
C GLY A 10 2.24 4.09 -0.29
N ILE A 11 3.54 4.41 -0.36
CA ILE A 11 4.48 3.83 -1.34
C ILE A 11 4.65 2.32 -1.08
N ILE A 12 4.84 1.92 0.17
CA ILE A 12 5.00 0.52 0.58
C ILE A 12 3.75 -0.31 0.23
N ILE A 13 2.55 0.19 0.57
CA ILE A 13 1.28 -0.45 0.22
C ILE A 13 1.17 -0.64 -1.30
N LYS A 14 1.46 0.42 -2.07
CA LYS A 14 1.38 0.38 -3.53
C LYS A 14 2.34 -0.65 -4.12
N GLU A 15 3.56 -0.72 -3.59
CA GLU A 15 4.60 -1.62 -4.06
C GLU A 15 4.23 -3.08 -3.79
N ALA A 16 3.84 -3.40 -2.56
CA ALA A 16 3.37 -4.74 -2.20
C ALA A 16 2.19 -5.19 -3.07
N ARG A 17 1.19 -4.29 -3.26
CA ARG A 17 0.02 -4.57 -4.10
C ARG A 17 0.40 -4.85 -5.54
N ASN A 18 1.25 -4.02 -6.14
CA ASN A 18 1.68 -4.17 -7.52
C ASN A 18 2.47 -5.46 -7.74
N ARG A 19 3.36 -5.84 -6.81
CA ARG A 19 4.15 -7.08 -6.91
C ARG A 19 3.30 -8.34 -6.85
N ARG A 20 2.19 -8.29 -6.13
CA ARG A 20 1.22 -9.40 -6.10
C ARG A 20 0.22 -9.36 -7.25
N GLY A 21 0.25 -8.32 -8.10
CA GLY A 21 -0.65 -8.18 -9.23
C GLY A 21 -2.09 -7.78 -8.88
N TYR A 22 -2.33 -7.28 -7.67
CA TYR A 22 -3.68 -6.91 -7.23
C TYR A 22 -4.06 -5.51 -7.72
N SER A 23 -5.30 -5.34 -8.18
CA SER A 23 -5.93 -4.03 -8.27
C SER A 23 -6.30 -3.50 -6.88
N ARG A 24 -6.58 -2.19 -6.76
CA ARG A 24 -7.06 -1.62 -5.49
C ARG A 24 -8.41 -2.20 -5.06
N VAL A 25 -9.24 -2.60 -6.02
CA VAL A 25 -10.55 -3.22 -5.74
C VAL A 25 -10.37 -4.60 -5.13
N GLU A 26 -9.43 -5.39 -5.65
CA GLU A 26 -9.13 -6.71 -5.09
C GLU A 26 -8.47 -6.59 -3.72
N LEU A 27 -7.52 -5.65 -3.55
CA LEU A 27 -6.92 -5.40 -2.24
C LEU A 27 -7.98 -4.95 -1.21
N ALA A 28 -8.91 -4.09 -1.60
CA ALA A 28 -10.04 -3.68 -0.75
C ALA A 28 -10.90 -4.86 -0.33
N LYS A 29 -11.26 -5.75 -1.27
CA LYS A 29 -12.01 -6.98 -0.96
C LYS A 29 -11.26 -7.90 0.00
N LEU A 30 -9.93 -7.98 -0.14
CA LEU A 30 -9.09 -8.84 0.68
C LEU A 30 -8.91 -8.31 2.11
N THR A 31 -8.79 -6.99 2.27
CA THR A 31 -8.45 -6.34 3.55
C THR A 31 -9.64 -5.72 4.28
N GLY A 32 -10.77 -5.55 3.59
CA GLY A 32 -11.96 -4.87 4.11
C GLY A 32 -11.90 -3.34 4.06
N PHE A 33 -10.79 -2.73 3.65
CA PHE A 33 -10.70 -1.28 3.48
C PHE A 33 -11.53 -0.80 2.29
N ALA A 34 -12.04 0.44 2.37
CA ALA A 34 -12.64 1.08 1.21
C ALA A 34 -11.59 1.33 0.11
N VAL A 35 -11.96 1.08 -1.14
CA VAL A 35 -11.08 1.33 -2.32
C VAL A 35 -10.54 2.76 -2.33
N ASN A 36 -11.38 3.73 -1.94
CA ASN A 36 -10.99 5.13 -1.87
C ASN A 36 -9.94 5.40 -0.77
N THR A 37 -9.98 4.67 0.35
CA THR A 37 -8.97 4.75 1.41
C THR A 37 -7.61 4.31 0.88
N LEU A 38 -7.56 3.14 0.20
CA LEU A 38 -6.33 2.64 -0.42
C LEU A 38 -5.81 3.60 -1.51
N TYR A 39 -6.70 4.15 -2.34
CA TYR A 39 -6.34 5.16 -3.32
C TYR A 39 -5.71 6.40 -2.68
N ASN A 40 -6.34 6.93 -1.63
CA ASN A 40 -5.87 8.12 -0.93
C ASN A 40 -4.50 7.89 -0.29
N TRP A 41 -4.26 6.72 0.30
CA TRP A 41 -2.96 6.37 0.87
C TRP A 41 -1.87 6.27 -0.20
N GLU A 42 -2.11 5.48 -1.25
CA GLU A 42 -1.13 5.27 -2.32
C GLU A 42 -0.82 6.54 -3.15
N CYS A 43 -1.77 7.48 -3.21
CA CYS A 43 -1.63 8.74 -3.94
C CYS A 43 -1.19 9.91 -3.03
N GLY A 44 -0.95 9.69 -1.74
CA GLY A 44 -0.52 10.74 -0.82
C GLY A 44 -1.60 11.78 -0.48
N LEU A 45 -2.87 11.46 -0.69
CA LEU A 45 -4.00 12.31 -0.31
C LEU A 45 -4.33 12.17 1.19
N SER A 46 -3.92 11.06 1.82
CA SER A 46 -3.93 10.87 3.27
C SER A 46 -2.80 9.93 3.70
N ARG A 47 -2.54 9.85 5.01
CA ARG A 47 -1.49 9.00 5.57
C ARG A 47 -2.11 7.71 6.14
N PRO A 48 -1.64 6.52 5.73
CA PRO A 48 -2.02 5.28 6.40
C PRO A 48 -1.40 5.23 7.81
N PRO A 49 -2.15 4.76 8.82
CA PRO A 49 -1.59 4.33 10.10
C PRO A 49 -0.53 3.25 9.90
N PHE A 50 0.46 3.19 10.79
CA PHE A 50 1.55 2.22 10.67
C PHE A 50 1.04 0.77 10.73
N ASP A 51 0.14 0.48 11.66
CA ASP A 51 -0.44 -0.86 11.83
C ASP A 51 -1.21 -1.32 10.58
N ASP A 52 -1.91 -0.41 9.90
CA ASP A 52 -2.60 -0.72 8.65
C ASP A 52 -1.62 -1.03 7.50
N VAL A 53 -0.46 -0.37 7.48
CA VAL A 53 0.61 -0.69 6.52
C VAL A 53 1.11 -2.11 6.76
N ILE A 54 1.41 -2.46 8.01
CA ILE A 54 1.87 -3.80 8.38
C ILE A 54 0.82 -4.85 7.99
N LEU A 55 -0.44 -4.63 8.39
CA LEU A 55 -1.54 -5.54 8.08
C LEU A 55 -1.65 -5.81 6.57
N ILE A 56 -1.60 -4.77 5.75
CA ILE A 56 -1.70 -4.92 4.29
C ILE A 56 -0.50 -5.71 3.74
N VAL A 57 0.71 -5.40 4.17
CA VAL A 57 1.93 -6.05 3.70
C VAL A 57 1.94 -7.54 4.07
N GLU A 58 1.56 -7.88 5.30
CA GLU A 58 1.45 -9.26 5.78
C GLU A 58 0.32 -10.02 5.10
N THR A 59 -0.83 -9.37 4.87
CA THR A 59 -1.96 -9.94 4.10
C THR A 59 -1.54 -10.30 2.68
N LEU A 60 -0.59 -9.55 2.11
CA LEU A 60 0.01 -9.81 0.81
C LEU A 60 1.24 -10.73 0.91
N HIS A 61 1.43 -11.41 2.03
CA HIS A 61 2.51 -12.37 2.28
C HIS A 61 3.89 -11.81 2.00
N PHE A 62 4.14 -10.60 2.48
CA PHE A 62 5.46 -9.99 2.53
C PHE A 62 5.78 -9.58 3.97
N SER A 63 7.06 -9.35 4.24
CA SER A 63 7.47 -8.55 5.40
C SER A 63 7.69 -7.09 4.99
N LEU A 64 7.63 -6.17 5.96
CA LEU A 64 7.96 -4.77 5.72
C LEU A 64 9.38 -4.62 5.12
N MET A 65 10.36 -5.31 5.71
CA MET A 65 11.76 -5.26 5.30
C MET A 65 11.94 -5.74 3.85
N GLU A 66 11.28 -6.84 3.47
CA GLU A 66 11.32 -7.37 2.11
C GLU A 66 10.82 -6.34 1.09
N ILE A 67 9.70 -5.65 1.36
CA ILE A 67 9.20 -4.60 0.47
C ILE A 67 10.15 -3.41 0.39
N GLU A 68 10.78 -3.03 1.49
CA GLU A 68 11.75 -1.94 1.49
C GLU A 68 13.01 -2.28 0.69
N ASP A 69 13.55 -3.48 0.84
CA ASP A 69 14.69 -3.97 0.08
C ASP A 69 14.38 -4.02 -1.41
N LEU A 70 13.22 -4.59 -1.77
CA LEU A 70 12.75 -4.68 -3.14
C LEU A 70 12.51 -3.30 -3.79
N ARG A 71 12.13 -2.30 -2.99
CA ARG A 71 11.98 -0.91 -3.45
C ARG A 71 13.33 -0.25 -3.68
N ASN A 72 14.32 -0.49 -2.83
CA ASN A 72 15.63 0.13 -2.92
C ASN A 72 16.51 -0.51 -4.03
N ALA A 73 16.16 -1.72 -4.48
CA ALA A 73 16.84 -2.43 -5.56
C ALA A 73 16.35 -2.08 -6.98
N ALA A 74 15.32 -1.24 -7.12
CA ALA A 74 14.71 -0.83 -8.39
C ALA A 74 15.06 0.62 -8.75
#